data_AF-A0A0S4SC93-F1
#
_entry.id   AF-A0A0S4SC93-F1
#
_cell.length_a   1.000
_cell.length_b   1.000
_cell.length_c   1.000
_cell.angle_alpha   90.00
_cell.angle_beta   90.00
_cell.angle_gamma   90.00
#
_symmetry.space_group_name_H-M   'P 1'
#
loop_
_entity.id
_entity.type
_entity.pdbx_description
1 polymer ?
#
loop_
_entity_poly.entity_id
_entity_poly.type
_entity_poly.pdbx_seq_one_letter_code
_entity_poly.pdbx_strand_id
1 'polypeptide(L)' 'MKKVCFLAIVFAMSVGAWPINEASNAFERKYHNEGSIYRQLGQGKWECTDRYAKDSAELEWCIKGWNYMDEKLESKKRDW' A
#
# COMPACT_ATOMS: atom_id res chain seq x y z
N MET A 1 -11.78 10.76 41.06
CA MET A 1 -10.83 11.24 40.04
C MET A 1 -10.20 10.04 39.34
N LYS A 2 -10.86 9.47 38.32
CA LYS A 2 -10.45 8.16 37.74
C LYS A 2 -11.08 7.91 36.36
N LYS A 3 -11.07 8.89 35.44
CA LYS A 3 -11.72 8.73 34.11
C LYS A 3 -11.03 9.48 32.96
N VAL A 4 -9.78 9.92 33.09
CA VAL A 4 -9.15 10.78 32.05
C VAL A 4 -8.07 10.05 31.22
N CYS A 5 -7.67 8.83 31.59
CA CYS A 5 -6.50 8.19 30.94
C CYS A 5 -6.83 7.28 29.74
N PHE A 6 -8.11 7.01 29.43
CA PHE A 6 -8.47 6.06 28.37
C PHE A 6 -8.63 6.66 26.97
N LEU A 7 -8.64 7.98 26.81
CA LEU A 7 -8.88 8.62 25.51
C LEU A 7 -7.63 8.82 24.65
N ALA A 8 -6.42 8.70 25.23
CA ALA A 8 -5.17 8.95 24.49
C ALA A 8 -4.71 7.75 23.65
N ILE A 9 -5.16 6.53 23.95
CA ILE A 9 -4.65 5.31 23.28
C ILE A 9 -5.32 5.10 21.91
N VAL A 10 -6.52 5.63 21.70
CA VAL A 10 -7.24 5.46 20.42
C VAL A 10 -6.65 6.34 19.30
N PHE A 11 -5.93 7.41 19.64
CA PHE A 11 -5.40 8.36 18.64
C PHE A 11 -4.10 7.89 17.96
N ALA A 12 -3.41 6.89 18.50
CA ALA A 12 -2.17 6.38 17.89
C ALA A 12 -2.40 5.37 16.75
N MET A 13 -3.64 4.92 16.53
CA MET A 13 -3.98 3.90 15.52
C MET A 13 -4.43 4.44 14.16
N SER A 14 -4.50 5.76 13.96
CA SER A 14 -5.02 6.34 12.70
C SER A 14 -3.96 6.84 11.72
N VAL A 15 -2.65 6.74 12.04
CA VAL A 15 -1.59 7.17 11.10
C VAL A 15 -1.28 6.13 10.00
N GLY A 16 -1.88 4.94 10.09
CA GLY A 16 -1.67 3.84 9.13
C GLY A 16 -2.63 3.85 7.93
N ALA A 17 -3.68 4.68 7.96
CA ALA A 17 -4.50 4.92 6.77
C ALA A 17 -3.82 6.01 5.94
N TRP A 18 -2.66 5.70 5.36
CA TRP A 18 -2.23 6.48 4.21
C TRP A 18 -3.41 6.44 3.23
N PRO A 19 -3.92 7.62 2.79
CA PRO A 19 -4.92 7.61 1.75
C PRO A 19 -4.28 6.81 0.63
N ILE A 20 -4.92 5.69 0.26
CA ILE A 20 -4.58 4.97 -0.94
C ILE A 20 -4.81 6.01 -2.02
N ASN A 21 -3.75 6.72 -2.37
CA ASN A 21 -3.81 7.84 -3.27
C ASN A 21 -4.20 7.19 -4.59
N GLU A 22 -5.49 7.22 -4.90
CA GLU A 22 -6.01 6.52 -6.07
C GLU A 22 -5.29 7.10 -7.28
N ALA A 23 -4.76 6.23 -8.13
CA ALA A 23 -3.98 6.64 -9.29
C ALA A 23 -4.82 7.54 -10.22
N SER A 24 -4.52 8.83 -10.17
CA SER A 24 -5.33 9.93 -10.71
C SER A 24 -5.09 10.12 -12.21
N ASN A 25 -3.86 9.88 -12.66
CA ASN A 25 -3.45 10.07 -14.06
C ASN A 25 -2.93 8.76 -14.70
N ALA A 26 -2.69 8.81 -16.02
CA ALA A 26 -2.30 7.62 -16.78
C ALA A 26 -0.93 7.06 -16.36
N PHE A 27 0.00 7.94 -15.97
CA PHE A 27 1.31 7.55 -15.46
C PHE A 27 1.17 6.76 -14.16
N GLU A 28 0.44 7.30 -13.19
CA GLU A 28 0.22 6.66 -11.89
C GLU A 28 -0.46 5.30 -12.06
N ARG A 29 -1.51 5.24 -12.90
CA ARG A 29 -2.26 4.00 -13.16
C ARG A 29 -1.38 2.91 -13.77
N LYS A 30 -0.50 3.29 -14.69
CA LYS A 30 0.43 2.36 -15.34
C LYS A 30 1.28 1.65 -14.29
N TYR A 31 2.03 2.40 -13.50
CA TYR A 31 2.98 1.83 -12.54
C TYR A 31 2.27 1.16 -11.35
N HIS A 32 1.14 1.71 -10.91
CA HIS A 32 0.29 1.04 -9.92
C HIS A 32 -0.21 -0.33 -10.40
N ASN A 33 -0.62 -0.44 -11.66
CA ASN A 33 -1.02 -1.72 -12.23
C ASN A 33 0.16 -2.69 -12.35
N GLU A 34 1.35 -2.22 -12.75
CA GLU A 34 2.55 -3.06 -12.81
C GLU A 34 2.87 -3.68 -11.44
N GLY A 35 2.88 -2.89 -10.37
CA GLY A 35 3.09 -3.41 -9.02
C GLY A 35 2.01 -4.38 -8.56
N SER A 36 0.75 -4.09 -8.89
CA SER A 36 -0.38 -4.98 -8.59
C SER A 36 -0.21 -6.33 -9.29
N ILE A 37 0.22 -6.33 -10.55
CA ILE A 37 0.48 -7.55 -11.34
C ILE A 37 1.60 -8.36 -10.72
N TYR A 38 2.72 -7.74 -10.33
CA TYR A 38 3.82 -8.46 -9.66
C TYR A 38 3.31 -9.21 -8.44
N ARG A 39 2.49 -8.57 -7.60
CA ARG A 39 1.93 -9.23 -6.42
C ARG A 39 1.01 -10.39 -6.80
N GLN A 40 0.13 -10.22 -7.79
CA GLN A 40 -0.77 -11.27 -8.28
C GLN A 40 -0.01 -12.49 -8.80
N LEU A 41 1.13 -12.28 -9.44
CA LEU A 41 2.01 -13.34 -9.92
C LEU A 41 2.84 -13.99 -8.81
N GLY A 42 2.69 -13.55 -7.55
CA GLY A 42 3.45 -14.06 -6.41
C GLY A 42 4.87 -13.49 -6.32
N GLN A 43 5.21 -12.49 -7.13
CA GLN A 43 6.52 -11.85 -7.08
C GLN A 43 6.65 -10.89 -5.89
N GLY A 44 7.89 -10.70 -5.45
CA GLY A 44 8.20 -9.80 -4.36
C GLY A 44 8.18 -8.34 -4.78
N LYS A 45 8.04 -7.44 -3.80
CA LYS A 45 8.13 -5.99 -3.99
C LYS A 45 9.46 -5.53 -4.59
N TRP A 46 10.50 -6.35 -4.48
CA TRP A 46 11.84 -6.08 -4.99
C TRP A 46 11.89 -5.95 -6.53
N GLU A 47 10.93 -6.50 -7.26
CA GLU A 47 10.79 -6.31 -8.72
C GLU A 47 10.63 -4.82 -9.08
N CYS A 48 9.88 -4.06 -8.27
CA CYS A 48 9.77 -2.62 -8.45
C CYS A 48 11.11 -1.91 -8.19
N THR A 49 11.83 -2.30 -7.14
CA THR A 49 13.10 -1.65 -6.74
C THR A 49 14.27 -1.99 -7.64
N ASP A 50 14.23 -3.15 -8.31
CA ASP A 50 15.24 -3.55 -9.30
C ASP A 50 15.03 -2.81 -10.63
N ARG A 51 13.75 -2.59 -11.01
CA ARG A 51 13.39 -1.97 -12.28
C ARG A 51 13.51 -0.45 -12.30
N TYR A 52 13.14 0.22 -11.21
CA TYR A 52 13.01 1.68 -11.19
C TYR A 52 14.08 2.34 -10.33
N ALA A 53 14.49 3.53 -10.74
CA ALA A 53 15.44 4.33 -9.98
C ALA A 53 14.88 4.63 -8.57
N LYS A 54 15.77 4.62 -7.59
CA LYS A 54 15.44 5.01 -6.22
C LYS A 54 14.85 6.42 -6.23
N ASP A 55 13.80 6.63 -5.44
CA ASP A 55 13.08 7.90 -5.28
C ASP A 55 12.38 8.41 -6.56
N SER A 56 12.24 7.57 -7.59
CA SER A 56 11.41 7.87 -8.77
C SER A 56 9.92 7.74 -8.48
N ALA A 57 9.11 8.51 -9.20
CA ALA A 57 7.66 8.41 -9.10
C ALA A 57 7.17 7.03 -9.57
N GLU A 58 7.83 6.44 -10.58
CA GLU A 58 7.58 5.08 -11.06
C GLU A 58 7.72 4.05 -9.93
N LEU A 59 8.82 4.13 -9.17
CA LEU A 59 9.06 3.26 -8.03
C LEU A 59 7.98 3.41 -6.97
N GLU A 60 7.63 4.65 -6.61
CA GLU A 60 6.61 4.94 -5.60
C GLU A 60 5.25 4.31 -6.00
N TRP A 61 4.83 4.52 -7.25
CA TRP A 61 3.54 4.02 -7.73
C TRP A 61 3.52 2.50 -7.92
N CYS A 62 4.61 1.89 -8.37
CA CYS A 62 4.75 0.44 -8.40
C CYS A 62 4.62 -0.16 -6.99
N ILE A 63 5.30 0.42 -6.01
CA ILE A 63 5.20 -0.03 -4.62
C ILE A 63 3.78 0.09 -4.06
N LYS A 64 3.09 1.20 -4.35
CA LYS A 64 1.69 1.39 -3.92
C LYS A 64 0.78 0.31 -4.51
N GLY A 65 0.93 0.02 -5.80
CA GLY A 65 0.19 -1.04 -6.48
C GLY A 65 0.41 -2.43 -5.88
N TRP A 66 1.67 -2.76 -5.59
CA TRP A 66 2.01 -4.04 -4.96
C TRP A 66 1.36 -4.18 -3.59
N ASN A 67 1.47 -3.14 -2.75
CA ASN A 67 0.88 -3.12 -1.40
C ASN A 67 -0.66 -3.21 -1.46
N TYR A 68 -1.30 -2.47 -2.37
CA TYR A 68 -2.76 -2.52 -2.55
C TYR A 68 -3.25 -3.94 -2.85
N MET A 69 -2.55 -4.65 -3.74
CA MET A 69 -2.92 -6.03 -4.06
C MET A 69 -2.63 -6.99 -2.91
N ASP A 70 -1.55 -6.76 -2.15
CA ASP A 70 -1.24 -7.56 -0.97
C ASP A 70 -2.36 -7.47 0.06
N GLU A 71 -2.77 -6.26 0.43
CA GLU A 71 -3.89 -6.01 1.33
C GLU A 71 -5.19 -6.65 0.84
N LYS A 72 -5.47 -6.57 -0.47
CA LYS A 72 -6.64 -7.19 -1.09
C LYS A 72 -6.61 -8.72 -1.06
N LEU A 73 -5.43 -9.33 -1.16
CA LEU A 73 -5.29 -10.78 -1.04
C LEU A 73 -5.39 -11.22 0.42
N GLU A 74 -4.77 -10.48 1.34
CA GLU A 74 -4.85 -10.75 2.78
C GLU A 74 -6.27 -10.54 3.34
N SER A 75 -7.04 -9.58 2.82
CA SER A 75 -8.45 -9.42 3.19
C SER A 75 -9.27 -10.64 2.77
N LYS A 76 -9.06 -11.16 1.55
CA LYS A 76 -9.73 -12.37 1.07
C LYS A 76 -9.37 -13.62 1.88
N LYS A 77 -8.14 -13.70 2.40
CA LYS A 77 -7.70 -14.74 3.35
C LYS A 77 -8.22 -14.54 4.78
N ARG A 78 -8.99 -13.50 5.07
CA ARG A 78 -9.62 -13.36 6.40
C ARG A 78 -11.09 -13.77 6.38
N ASP A 79 -11.69 -13.79 5.19
CA ASP A 79 -13.11 -14.07 4.97
C ASP A 79 -13.43 -15.57 4.77
N TRP A 80 -12.41 -16.44 4.76
CA TRP A 80 -12.50 -17.91 4.71
C TRP A 80 -12.24 -18.56 6.07
#